data_AF-A0A537TBZ2-F1
#
_entry.id   AF-A0A537TBZ2-F1
#
_cell.length_a   1.000
_cell.length_b   1.000
_cell.length_c   1.000
_cell.angle_alpha   90.00
_cell.angle_beta   90.00
_cell.angle_gamma   90.00
#
_symmetry.space_group_name_H-M   'P 1'
#
loop_
_entity.id
_entity.type
_entity.pdbx_description
1 polymer ?
#
loop_
_entity_poly.entity_id
_entity_poly.type
_entity_poly.pdbx_seq_one_letter_code
_entity_poly.pdbx_strand_id
1 'polypeptide(L)'
;MQSTPDFDPAVAAKKLLREGRSGALATLMQASGDPYCSLVNVATATDGAPLLLISRLAVHTKNVLADPRVSLMIDERKAGDPLQGARIMLMGTAAVTSDRDARRRYLERQPEAQMFAGFADFAFYRVTLKGAHLVAGFGRIVDLNPQDILTETGDAAELVAVEPEIVAHMNGEHADAVRLFATKLLGAPDGQWRCVGCDP
;
A
#
# COMPACT_ATOMS: atom_id res chain seq x y z
N MET A 1 -28.45 -14.22 -2.37
CA MET A 1 -27.14 -13.83 -1.84
C MET A 1 -27.36 -13.26 -0.46
N GLN A 2 -26.97 -13.97 0.60
CA GLN A 2 -27.07 -13.43 1.95
C GLN A 2 -25.93 -12.43 2.14
N SER A 3 -26.27 -11.15 2.28
CA SER A 3 -25.38 -10.14 2.82
C SER A 3 -24.91 -10.63 4.19
N THR A 4 -23.61 -10.86 4.34
CA THR A 4 -23.05 -11.10 5.68
C THR A 4 -23.13 -9.75 6.40
N PRO A 5 -23.82 -9.64 7.56
CA PRO A 5 -24.10 -8.35 8.20
C PRO A 5 -22.86 -7.50 8.51
N ASP A 6 -21.67 -8.10 8.55
CA ASP A 6 -20.42 -7.46 8.99
C ASP A 6 -19.41 -7.14 7.86
N PHE A 7 -19.80 -7.25 6.58
CA PHE A 7 -18.88 -6.87 5.49
C PHE A 7 -18.93 -5.38 5.22
N ASP A 8 -17.87 -4.67 5.62
CA ASP A 8 -17.62 -3.29 5.23
C ASP A 8 -16.61 -3.24 4.06
N PRO A 9 -17.05 -2.81 2.85
CA PRO A 9 -16.17 -2.66 1.70
C PRO A 9 -14.99 -1.71 1.94
N ALA A 10 -15.20 -0.62 2.68
CA ALA A 10 -14.17 0.37 2.97
C ALA A 10 -13.07 -0.24 3.86
N VAL A 11 -13.47 -0.96 4.92
CA VAL A 11 -12.53 -1.67 5.80
C VAL A 11 -11.76 -2.75 5.03
N ALA A 12 -12.44 -3.53 4.19
CA ALA A 12 -11.79 -4.56 3.37
C ALA A 12 -10.77 -3.96 2.38
N ALA A 13 -11.13 -2.86 1.73
CA ALA A 13 -10.25 -2.12 0.83
C ALA A 13 -9.02 -1.54 1.56
N LYS A 14 -9.24 -0.88 2.71
CA LYS A 14 -8.17 -0.36 3.59
C LYS A 14 -7.22 -1.47 4.00
N LYS A 15 -7.75 -2.62 4.41
CA LYS A 15 -6.93 -3.78 4.79
C LYS A 15 -6.03 -4.24 3.65
N LEU A 16 -6.55 -4.43 2.44
CA LEU A 16 -5.75 -4.82 1.27
C LEU A 16 -4.63 -3.81 0.98
N LEU A 17 -4.98 -2.51 1.00
CA LEU A 17 -4.03 -1.43 0.76
C LEU A 17 -2.93 -1.36 1.83
N ARG A 18 -3.30 -1.55 3.10
CA ARG A 18 -2.37 -1.51 4.24
C ARG A 18 -1.52 -2.77 4.36
N GLU A 19 -2.02 -3.94 4.01
CA GLU A 19 -1.28 -5.21 4.13
C GLU A 19 -0.44 -5.52 2.88
N GLY A 20 -0.88 -5.06 1.71
CA GLY A 20 -0.21 -5.29 0.43
C GLY A 20 1.25 -4.83 0.42
N ARG A 21 2.17 -5.75 0.07
CA ARG A 21 3.60 -5.46 -0.11
C ARG A 21 4.02 -5.33 -1.57
N SER A 22 3.23 -5.81 -2.50
CA SER A 22 3.45 -5.61 -3.93
C SER A 22 2.14 -5.70 -4.69
N GLY A 23 2.13 -5.14 -5.89
CA GLY A 23 0.97 -5.12 -6.75
C GLY A 23 1.34 -5.07 -8.23
N ALA A 24 0.33 -5.15 -9.08
CA ALA A 24 0.47 -4.98 -10.51
C ALA A 24 0.16 -3.53 -10.89
N LEU A 25 1.18 -2.80 -11.37
CA LEU A 25 1.06 -1.42 -11.82
C LEU A 25 0.83 -1.39 -13.33
N ALA A 26 -0.32 -0.88 -13.73
CA ALA A 26 -0.65 -0.55 -15.11
C ALA A 26 -0.31 0.92 -15.40
N THR A 27 0.35 1.15 -16.53
CA THR A 27 0.79 2.45 -17.06
C THR A 27 0.54 2.50 -18.56
N LEU A 28 0.72 3.66 -19.20
CA LEU A 28 0.52 3.82 -20.65
C LEU A 28 1.87 3.96 -21.37
N MET A 29 2.12 3.12 -22.38
CA MET A 29 3.34 3.18 -23.19
C MET A 29 3.47 4.55 -23.89
N GLN A 30 4.61 5.23 -23.72
CA GLN A 30 4.80 6.61 -24.18
C GLN A 30 4.46 6.85 -25.67
N ALA A 31 4.77 5.89 -26.54
CA ALA A 31 4.62 6.05 -27.99
C ALA A 31 3.25 5.59 -28.51
N SER A 32 2.76 4.44 -28.05
CA SER A 32 1.54 3.82 -28.59
C SER A 32 0.29 4.09 -27.75
N GLY A 33 0.44 4.44 -26.48
CA GLY A 33 -0.66 4.49 -25.51
C GLY A 33 -1.16 3.10 -25.07
N ASP A 34 -0.48 2.02 -25.47
CA ASP A 34 -0.85 0.66 -25.05
C ASP A 34 -0.73 0.50 -23.52
N PRO A 35 -1.62 -0.27 -22.88
CA PRO A 35 -1.49 -0.58 -21.48
C PRO A 35 -0.28 -1.48 -21.24
N TYR A 36 0.59 -1.06 -20.32
CA TYR A 36 1.74 -1.82 -19.86
C TYR A 36 1.60 -2.14 -18.38
N CYS A 37 1.70 -3.43 -18.04
CA CYS A 37 1.60 -3.94 -16.68
C CYS A 37 2.97 -4.41 -16.17
N SER A 38 3.32 -4.05 -14.95
CA SER A 38 4.55 -4.51 -14.29
C SER A 38 4.35 -4.74 -12.80
N LEU A 39 5.15 -5.65 -12.22
CA LEU A 39 5.19 -5.87 -10.77
C LEU A 39 5.93 -4.71 -10.09
N VAL A 40 5.36 -4.20 -9.00
CA VAL A 40 6.00 -3.19 -8.15
C VAL A 40 5.86 -3.55 -6.67
N ASN A 41 6.85 -3.19 -5.86
CA ASN A 41 6.70 -3.17 -4.40
C ASN A 41 5.95 -1.92 -3.96
N VAL A 42 5.06 -2.09 -2.98
CA VAL A 42 4.14 -1.07 -2.50
C VAL A 42 4.33 -0.90 -1.00
N ALA A 43 4.21 0.34 -0.53
CA ALA A 43 3.97 0.70 0.86
C ALA A 43 2.85 1.76 0.89
N THR A 44 2.51 2.26 2.08
CA THR A 44 1.50 3.33 2.22
C THR A 44 2.05 4.49 3.03
N ALA A 45 1.64 5.70 2.69
CA ALA A 45 1.82 6.89 3.51
C ALA A 45 0.89 6.84 4.73
N THR A 46 1.02 7.80 5.65
CA THR A 46 0.21 7.86 6.88
C THR A 46 -1.29 7.85 6.62
N ASP A 47 -1.74 8.53 5.58
CA ASP A 47 -3.14 8.57 5.14
C ASP A 47 -3.59 7.34 4.33
N GLY A 48 -2.71 6.37 4.07
CA GLY A 48 -3.00 5.20 3.25
C GLY A 48 -2.64 5.34 1.77
N ALA A 49 -2.22 6.51 1.29
CA ALA A 49 -1.89 6.68 -0.12
C ALA A 49 -0.75 5.74 -0.56
N PRO A 50 -0.85 5.06 -1.71
CA PRO A 50 0.20 4.16 -2.17
C PRO A 50 1.52 4.89 -2.41
N LEU A 51 2.60 4.28 -1.94
CA LEU A 51 3.97 4.72 -2.16
C LEU A 51 4.72 3.68 -2.99
N LEU A 52 5.47 4.16 -3.97
CA LEU A 52 6.30 3.36 -4.88
C LEU A 52 7.74 3.85 -4.81
N LEU A 53 8.70 2.96 -5.04
CA LEU A 53 10.11 3.29 -5.26
C LEU A 53 10.52 2.64 -6.58
N ILE A 54 10.70 3.46 -7.62
CA ILE A 54 10.89 2.98 -8.99
C ILE A 54 12.07 3.67 -9.65
N SER A 55 12.84 2.91 -10.43
CA SER A 55 14.00 3.42 -11.19
C SER A 55 13.53 4.15 -12.45
N ARG A 56 14.14 5.30 -12.75
CA ARG A 56 14.01 6.07 -14.01
C ARG A 56 14.37 5.24 -15.25
N LEU A 57 15.10 4.14 -15.09
CA LEU A 57 15.44 3.24 -16.18
C LEU A 57 14.28 2.31 -16.56
N ALA A 58 13.36 2.02 -15.62
CA ALA A 58 12.25 1.10 -15.81
C ALA A 58 11.21 1.64 -16.80
N VAL A 59 10.59 0.73 -17.57
CA VAL A 59 9.55 1.08 -18.56
C VAL A 59 8.36 1.78 -17.91
N HIS A 60 7.85 1.26 -16.78
CA HIS A 60 6.74 1.91 -16.08
C HIS A 60 7.08 3.32 -15.59
N THR A 61 8.32 3.62 -15.23
CA THR A 61 8.71 4.97 -14.78
C THR A 61 8.78 5.93 -15.95
N LYS A 62 9.33 5.50 -17.09
CA LYS A 62 9.28 6.26 -18.33
C LYS A 62 7.83 6.57 -18.69
N ASN A 63 6.95 5.57 -18.64
CA ASN A 63 5.53 5.74 -18.89
C ASN A 63 4.90 6.78 -17.94
N VAL A 64 5.10 6.65 -16.61
CA VAL A 64 4.60 7.61 -15.61
C VAL A 64 5.09 9.03 -15.83
N LEU A 65 6.34 9.21 -16.27
CA LEU A 65 6.89 10.53 -16.55
C LEU A 65 6.27 11.19 -17.79
N ALA A 66 5.76 10.41 -18.74
CA ALA A 66 5.07 10.93 -19.92
C ALA A 66 3.57 11.12 -19.68
N ASP A 67 2.95 10.18 -18.97
CA ASP A 67 1.55 10.24 -18.56
C ASP A 67 1.42 9.71 -17.12
N PRO A 68 1.04 10.55 -16.16
CA PRO A 68 1.05 10.17 -14.75
C PRO A 68 -0.09 9.22 -14.38
N ARG A 69 -1.05 8.94 -15.29
CA ARG A 69 -2.20 8.06 -15.00
C ARG A 69 -1.73 6.64 -14.78
N VAL A 70 -2.13 6.06 -13.65
CA VAL A 70 -1.81 4.69 -13.27
C VAL A 70 -3.05 3.97 -12.73
N SER A 71 -3.01 2.65 -12.83
CA SER A 71 -3.88 1.76 -12.04
C SER A 71 -3.01 0.77 -11.29
N LEU A 72 -3.23 0.60 -10.00
CA LEU A 72 -2.49 -0.34 -9.14
C LEU A 72 -3.46 -1.39 -8.60
N MET A 73 -3.25 -2.66 -8.98
CA MET A 73 -3.97 -3.78 -8.37
C MET A 73 -3.18 -4.34 -7.18
N ILE A 74 -3.87 -4.53 -6.06
CA ILE A 74 -3.38 -5.26 -4.89
C ILE A 74 -4.37 -6.37 -4.55
N ASP A 75 -3.87 -7.57 -4.24
CA ASP A 75 -4.67 -8.73 -3.88
C ASP A 75 -4.29 -9.29 -2.49
N GLU A 76 -5.16 -10.13 -1.94
CA GLU A 76 -5.01 -10.73 -0.61
C GLU A 76 -3.86 -11.75 -0.51
N ARG A 77 -3.33 -12.21 -1.66
CA ARG A 77 -2.27 -13.26 -1.74
C ARG A 77 -2.58 -14.50 -0.91
N LYS A 78 -3.82 -14.93 -0.93
CA LYS A 78 -4.29 -16.13 -0.22
C LYS A 78 -3.90 -17.39 -1.00
N ALA A 79 -3.54 -18.45 -0.28
CA ALA A 79 -3.37 -19.77 -0.89
C ALA A 79 -4.70 -20.31 -1.45
N GLY A 80 -4.62 -21.09 -2.54
CA GLY A 80 -5.79 -21.64 -3.22
C GLY A 80 -6.12 -20.89 -4.52
N ASP A 81 -7.40 -20.80 -4.85
CA ASP A 81 -7.88 -20.11 -6.05
C ASP A 81 -7.75 -18.57 -5.90
N PRO A 82 -6.89 -17.91 -6.70
CA PRO A 82 -6.69 -16.46 -6.60
C PRO A 82 -7.98 -15.64 -6.82
N LEU A 83 -8.94 -16.16 -7.59
CA LEU A 83 -10.19 -15.44 -7.89
C LEU A 83 -11.16 -15.41 -6.69
N GLN A 84 -10.93 -16.26 -5.69
CA GLN A 84 -11.70 -16.25 -4.44
C GLN A 84 -11.19 -15.21 -3.44
N GLY A 85 -9.91 -14.84 -3.52
CA GLY A 85 -9.29 -13.83 -2.65
C GLY A 85 -9.76 -12.42 -2.99
N ALA A 86 -9.76 -11.51 -2.02
CA ALA A 86 -10.12 -10.12 -2.28
C ALA A 86 -9.03 -9.39 -3.08
N ARG A 87 -9.45 -8.43 -3.91
CA ARG A 87 -8.57 -7.61 -4.75
C ARG A 87 -9.14 -6.20 -4.90
N ILE A 88 -8.25 -5.23 -4.95
CA ILE A 88 -8.58 -3.82 -5.15
C ILE A 88 -7.79 -3.27 -6.33
N MET A 89 -8.46 -2.56 -7.23
CA MET A 89 -7.84 -1.78 -8.28
C MET A 89 -7.93 -0.30 -7.91
N LEU A 90 -6.79 0.37 -7.84
CA LEU A 90 -6.63 1.74 -7.38
C LEU A 90 -6.25 2.62 -8.57
N MET A 91 -7.18 3.47 -9.03
CA MET A 91 -6.94 4.35 -10.17
C MET A 91 -6.52 5.73 -9.69
N GLY A 92 -5.50 6.31 -10.31
CA GLY A 92 -4.96 7.58 -9.85
C GLY A 92 -3.88 8.17 -10.74
N THR A 93 -3.10 9.07 -10.15
CA THR A 93 -1.90 9.62 -10.79
C THR A 93 -0.68 9.49 -9.87
N ALA A 94 0.44 9.02 -10.41
CA ALA A 94 1.70 8.92 -9.68
C ALA A 94 2.57 10.15 -9.92
N ALA A 95 3.12 10.73 -8.85
CA ALA A 95 4.06 11.84 -8.92
C ALA A 95 5.23 11.61 -7.96
N VAL A 96 6.41 12.11 -8.32
CA VAL A 96 7.60 12.07 -7.45
C VAL A 96 7.28 12.78 -6.13
N THR A 97 7.71 12.22 -5.02
CA THR A 97 7.63 12.84 -3.69
C THR A 97 9.03 12.96 -3.07
N SER A 98 9.30 14.13 -2.49
CA SER A 98 10.49 14.40 -1.66
C SER A 98 10.17 14.33 -0.16
N ASP A 99 8.95 13.91 0.19
CA ASP A 99 8.55 13.74 1.58
C ASP A 99 9.42 12.70 2.28
N ARG A 100 10.06 13.14 3.37
CA ARG A 100 10.94 12.30 4.18
C ARG A 100 10.15 11.20 4.88
N ASP A 101 8.90 11.46 5.23
CA ASP A 101 8.05 10.48 5.89
C ASP A 101 7.65 9.35 4.94
N ALA A 102 7.25 9.70 3.72
CA ALA A 102 7.01 8.72 2.65
C ALA A 102 8.24 7.81 2.42
N ARG A 103 9.45 8.38 2.38
CA ARG A 103 10.70 7.59 2.29
C ARG A 103 10.86 6.64 3.47
N ARG A 104 10.69 7.13 4.71
CA ARG A 104 10.82 6.33 5.94
C ARG A 104 9.82 5.16 5.93
N ARG A 105 8.53 5.45 5.76
CA ARG A 105 7.46 4.43 5.75
C ARG A 105 7.67 3.38 4.67
N TYR A 106 8.12 3.79 3.48
CA TYR A 106 8.43 2.83 2.43
C TYR A 106 9.54 1.87 2.85
N LEU A 107 10.62 2.37 3.46
CA LEU A 107 11.77 1.57 3.86
C LEU A 107 11.50 0.68 5.07
N GLU A 108 10.66 1.13 6.02
CA GLU A 108 10.18 0.26 7.11
C GLU A 108 9.35 -0.92 6.58
N ARG A 109 8.55 -0.69 5.52
CA ARG A 109 7.75 -1.74 4.88
C ARG A 109 8.53 -2.62 3.91
N GLN A 110 9.58 -2.08 3.29
CA GLN A 110 10.41 -2.73 2.27
C GLN A 110 11.90 -2.57 2.62
N PRO A 111 12.37 -3.21 3.71
CA PRO A 111 13.75 -3.05 4.18
C PRO A 111 14.79 -3.45 3.13
N GLU A 112 14.45 -4.39 2.25
CA GLU A 112 15.32 -4.81 1.14
C GLU A 112 15.61 -3.66 0.16
N ALA A 113 14.72 -2.66 0.08
CA ALA A 113 14.89 -1.53 -0.81
C ALA A 113 15.99 -0.54 -0.37
N GLN A 114 16.45 -0.62 0.89
CA GLN A 114 17.53 0.22 1.40
C GLN A 114 18.81 0.12 0.55
N MET A 115 19.02 -1.02 -0.11
CA MET A 115 20.20 -1.26 -0.95
C MET A 115 20.24 -0.40 -2.23
N PHE A 116 19.08 0.06 -2.73
CA PHE A 116 18.98 0.83 -3.98
C PHE A 116 18.22 2.15 -3.85
N ALA A 117 17.55 2.41 -2.71
CA ALA A 117 16.80 3.65 -2.48
C ALA A 117 17.64 4.94 -2.49
N GLY A 118 18.97 4.82 -2.37
CA GLY A 118 19.91 5.93 -2.48
C GLY A 118 20.52 6.13 -3.87
N PHE A 119 20.22 5.25 -4.83
CA PHE A 119 20.76 5.37 -6.19
C PHE A 119 20.10 6.54 -6.92
N ALA A 120 20.89 7.28 -7.70
CA ALA A 120 20.44 8.51 -8.37
C ALA A 120 19.33 8.27 -9.40
N ASP A 121 19.17 7.05 -9.89
CA ASP A 121 18.10 6.68 -10.82
C ASP A 121 16.81 6.25 -10.10
N PHE A 122 16.79 6.05 -8.79
CA PHE A 122 15.58 5.71 -8.05
C PHE A 122 14.93 6.95 -7.43
N ALA A 123 13.59 6.97 -7.43
CA ALA A 123 12.82 8.01 -6.76
C ALA A 123 11.55 7.42 -6.12
N PHE A 124 11.13 8.04 -5.01
CA PHE A 124 9.84 7.73 -4.37
C PHE A 124 8.72 8.44 -5.12
N TYR A 125 7.61 7.74 -5.32
CA TYR A 125 6.39 8.28 -5.91
C TYR A 125 5.22 8.06 -4.96
N ARG A 126 4.33 9.05 -4.89
CA ARG A 126 3.04 8.93 -4.21
C ARG A 126 1.93 8.87 -5.26
N VAL A 127 1.01 7.93 -5.10
CA VAL A 127 -0.17 7.81 -5.96
C VAL A 127 -1.31 8.59 -5.34
N THR A 128 -1.77 9.63 -6.03
CA THR A 128 -3.00 10.36 -5.68
C THR A 128 -4.17 9.60 -6.27
N LEU A 129 -5.04 9.05 -5.42
CA LEU A 129 -6.17 8.24 -5.82
C LEU A 129 -7.29 9.11 -6.39
N LYS A 130 -7.93 8.61 -7.45
CA LYS A 130 -9.15 9.16 -8.06
C LYS A 130 -10.37 8.29 -7.80
N GLY A 131 -10.15 7.00 -7.56
CA GLY A 131 -11.19 6.04 -7.21
C GLY A 131 -10.61 4.64 -7.05
N ALA A 132 -11.41 3.73 -6.52
CA ALA A 132 -11.02 2.34 -6.35
C ALA A 132 -12.17 1.40 -6.71
N HIS A 133 -11.82 0.21 -7.17
CA HIS A 133 -12.76 -0.86 -7.46
C HIS A 133 -12.38 -2.08 -6.63
N LEU A 134 -13.20 -2.41 -5.63
CA LEU A 134 -13.04 -3.57 -4.77
C LEU A 134 -13.82 -4.75 -5.34
N VAL A 135 -13.19 -5.91 -5.32
CA VAL A 135 -13.83 -7.16 -5.64
C VAL A 135 -13.45 -8.18 -4.57
N ALA A 136 -14.41 -8.51 -3.68
CA ALA A 136 -14.19 -9.30 -2.47
C ALA A 136 -14.87 -10.68 -2.58
N GLY A 137 -14.19 -11.62 -3.22
CA GLY A 137 -14.74 -12.96 -3.50
C GLY A 137 -15.84 -12.94 -4.57
N PHE A 138 -16.82 -13.83 -4.45
CA PHE A 138 -17.94 -13.95 -5.38
C PHE A 138 -19.05 -12.95 -5.07
N GLY A 139 -19.32 -12.04 -6.03
CA GLY A 139 -20.52 -11.20 -6.04
C GLY A 139 -20.48 -9.94 -5.18
N ARG A 140 -19.33 -9.58 -4.58
CA ARG A 140 -19.15 -8.30 -3.87
C ARG A 140 -18.21 -7.42 -4.68
N ILE A 141 -18.79 -6.57 -5.50
CA ILE A 141 -18.10 -5.67 -6.41
C ILE A 141 -18.57 -4.27 -6.07
N VAL A 142 -17.65 -3.41 -5.63
CA VAL A 142 -17.99 -2.08 -5.09
C VAL A 142 -16.99 -1.05 -5.61
N ASP A 143 -17.50 0.04 -6.16
CA ASP A 143 -16.71 1.24 -6.43
C ASP A 143 -16.63 2.10 -5.16
N LEU A 144 -15.43 2.58 -4.85
CA LEU A 144 -15.13 3.36 -3.66
C LEU A 144 -14.46 4.68 -4.06
N ASN A 145 -14.79 5.75 -3.34
CA ASN A 145 -14.13 7.02 -3.47
C ASN A 145 -12.84 7.03 -2.63
N PRO A 146 -11.86 7.91 -2.95
CA PRO A 146 -10.64 8.03 -2.16
C PRO A 146 -10.89 8.24 -0.66
N GLN A 147 -11.88 9.06 -0.29
CA GLN A 147 -12.23 9.31 1.12
C GLN A 147 -12.74 8.06 1.87
N ASP A 148 -13.25 7.06 1.15
CA ASP A 148 -13.73 5.82 1.77
C ASP A 148 -12.54 4.91 2.17
N ILE A 149 -11.39 5.09 1.52
CA ILE A 149 -10.21 4.21 1.65
C ILE A 149 -8.97 4.90 2.23
N LEU A 150 -8.89 6.22 2.19
CA LEU A 150 -7.84 6.98 2.85
C LEU A 150 -8.24 7.28 4.30
N THR A 151 -7.25 7.58 5.13
CA THR A 151 -7.41 8.00 6.52
C THR A 151 -7.23 9.51 6.59
N GLU A 152 -8.24 10.21 7.10
CA GLU A 152 -8.13 11.63 7.43
C GLU A 152 -7.12 11.80 8.57
N THR A 153 -6.14 12.68 8.37
CA THR A 153 -5.01 12.87 9.31
C THR A 153 -4.94 14.28 9.89
N GLY A 154 -5.94 15.13 9.60
CA GLY A 154 -5.93 16.55 9.95
C GLY A 154 -5.89 16.84 11.46
N ASP A 155 -6.52 15.99 12.27
CA ASP A 155 -6.54 16.07 13.74
C ASP A 155 -5.52 15.13 14.40
N ALA A 156 -4.78 14.35 13.61
CA ALA A 156 -3.81 13.38 14.08
C ALA A 156 -2.36 13.86 14.08
N ALA A 157 -2.12 15.16 13.85
CA ALA A 157 -0.77 15.71 13.66
C ALA A 157 0.21 15.32 14.79
N GLU A 158 -0.25 15.30 16.04
CA GLU A 158 0.56 14.87 17.19
C GLU A 158 0.95 13.40 17.09
N LEU A 159 -0.01 12.50 16.80
CA LEU A 159 0.25 11.07 16.61
C LEU A 159 1.23 10.83 15.45
N VAL A 160 1.04 11.52 14.33
CA VAL A 160 1.92 11.40 13.15
C VAL A 160 3.35 11.85 13.49
N ALA A 161 3.51 12.91 14.29
CA ALA A 161 4.83 13.40 14.68
C ALA A 161 5.60 12.42 15.56
N VAL A 162 4.91 11.73 16.49
CA VAL A 162 5.54 10.81 17.46
C VAL A 162 5.54 9.35 16.99
N GLU A 163 4.89 9.03 15.88
CA GLU A 163 4.81 7.66 15.33
C GLU A 163 6.19 6.97 15.21
N PRO A 164 7.27 7.61 14.72
CA PRO A 164 8.58 6.95 14.65
C PRO A 164 9.07 6.49 16.03
N GLU A 165 8.82 7.26 17.08
CA GLU A 165 9.22 6.95 18.45
C GLU A 165 8.34 5.83 19.03
N ILE A 166 7.04 5.83 18.75
CA ILE A 166 6.11 4.75 19.12
C ILE A 166 6.58 3.43 18.48
N VAL A 167 6.86 3.44 17.17
CA VAL A 167 7.30 2.24 16.45
C VAL A 167 8.64 1.74 16.99
N ALA A 168 9.59 2.64 17.27
CA ALA A 168 10.88 2.28 17.86
C ALA A 168 10.72 1.68 19.25
N HIS A 169 9.91 2.28 20.12
CA HIS A 169 9.65 1.78 21.47
C HIS A 169 8.95 0.42 21.45
N MET A 170 7.92 0.24 20.61
CA MET A 170 7.23 -1.05 20.46
C MET A 170 8.17 -2.16 20.01
N ASN A 171 9.06 -1.88 19.06
CA ASN A 171 10.02 -2.86 18.57
C ASN A 171 11.19 -3.11 19.53
N GLY A 172 11.59 -2.11 20.31
CA GLY A 172 12.72 -2.19 21.23
C GLY A 172 12.38 -2.81 22.58
N GLU A 173 11.19 -2.53 23.12
CA GLU A 173 10.81 -2.87 24.49
C GLU A 173 9.62 -3.82 24.59
N HIS A 174 8.80 -3.94 23.54
CA HIS A 174 7.52 -4.69 23.56
C HIS A 174 7.42 -5.76 22.47
N ALA A 175 8.54 -6.42 22.13
CA ALA A 175 8.57 -7.46 21.10
C ALA A 175 7.65 -8.65 21.43
N ASP A 176 7.44 -8.95 22.71
CA ASP A 176 6.49 -9.95 23.19
C ASP A 176 5.03 -9.53 22.91
N ALA A 177 4.67 -8.27 23.16
CA ALA A 177 3.35 -7.74 22.84
C ALA A 177 3.11 -7.75 21.31
N VAL A 178 4.09 -7.32 20.51
CA VAL A 178 3.99 -7.35 19.03
C VAL A 178 3.77 -8.79 18.53
N ARG A 179 4.50 -9.76 19.09
CA ARG A 179 4.30 -11.19 18.81
C ARG A 179 2.90 -11.67 19.21
N LEU A 180 2.38 -11.21 20.35
CA LEU A 180 1.01 -11.54 20.79
C LEU A 180 -0.05 -10.95 19.86
N PHE A 181 0.12 -9.72 19.37
CA PHE A 181 -0.80 -9.14 18.40
C PHE A 181 -0.85 -9.97 17.12
N ALA A 182 0.31 -10.33 16.56
CA ALA A 182 0.37 -11.15 15.36
C ALA A 182 -0.24 -12.54 15.56
N THR A 183 0.10 -13.23 16.64
CA THR A 183 -0.29 -14.64 16.83
C THR A 183 -1.68 -14.84 17.44
N LYS A 184 -2.11 -13.95 18.34
CA LYS A 184 -3.38 -14.09 19.07
C LYS A 184 -4.52 -13.27 18.49
N LEU A 185 -4.24 -12.07 17.98
CA LEU A 185 -5.27 -11.21 17.39
C LEU A 185 -5.41 -11.46 15.88
N LEU A 186 -4.29 -11.59 15.18
CA LEU A 186 -4.26 -11.72 13.72
C LEU A 186 -4.13 -13.18 13.23
N GLY A 187 -3.87 -14.13 14.13
CA GLY A 187 -3.75 -15.56 13.80
C GLY A 187 -2.57 -15.91 12.90
N ALA A 188 -1.56 -15.03 12.84
CA ALA A 188 -0.36 -15.27 12.04
C ALA A 188 0.57 -16.31 12.71
N PRO A 189 1.46 -16.97 11.95
CA PRO A 189 2.45 -17.89 12.51
C PRO A 189 3.34 -17.21 13.56
N ASP A 190 3.89 -18.01 14.48
CA ASP A 190 4.87 -17.48 15.42
C ASP A 190 6.15 -17.02 14.71
N GLY A 191 6.79 -15.97 15.22
CA GLY A 191 7.94 -15.36 14.57
C GLY A 191 8.41 -14.05 15.19
N GLN A 192 9.46 -13.46 14.60
CA GLN A 192 10.00 -12.16 14.99
C GLN A 192 9.21 -11.03 14.32
N TRP A 193 8.00 -10.80 14.81
CA TRP A 193 7.13 -9.74 14.31
C TRP A 193 7.66 -8.36 14.71
N ARG A 194 7.48 -7.39 13.80
CA ARG A 194 7.85 -5.99 14.01
C ARG A 194 6.70 -5.08 13.63
N CYS A 195 6.51 -4.01 14.39
CA CYS A 195 5.70 -2.88 14.00
C CYS A 195 6.44 -2.09 12.90
N VAL A 196 5.73 -1.70 11.84
CA VAL A 196 6.29 -0.96 10.68
C VAL A 196 5.63 0.40 10.48
N GLY A 197 4.70 0.76 11.36
CA GLY A 197 3.95 2.00 11.30
C GLY A 197 2.74 1.97 12.23
N CYS A 198 2.25 3.15 12.57
CA CYS A 198 1.00 3.39 13.28
C CYS A 198 0.26 4.52 12.56
N ASP A 199 -1.07 4.42 12.45
CA ASP A 199 -1.91 5.45 11.86
C ASP A 199 -3.23 5.56 12.66
N PRO A 200 -3.95 6.70 12.54
CA PRO A 200 -5.23 6.93 13.21
C PRO A 200 -6.33 5.92 12.83
#